data_AF-A0A0C9ZPQ9-F1
#
_entry.id   AF-A0A0C9ZPQ9-F1
#
_cell.length_a   1.000
_cell.length_b   1.000
_cell.length_c   1.000
_cell.angle_alpha   90.00
_cell.angle_beta   90.00
_cell.angle_gamma   90.00
#
_symmetry.space_group_name_H-M   'P 1'
#
loop_
_entity.id
_entity.type
_entity.pdbx_description
1 polymer ?
#
loop_
_entity_poly.entity_id
_entity_poly.type
_entity_poly.pdbx_seq_one_letter_code
_entity_poly.pdbx_strand_id
1 'polypeptide(L)'
;MQNRYTQHIWEQVSLLTGQVGPEVKVMNPLSPGKYGGQDDLDKVDDWLGQILKYFHTFKVTGPDCNEDHVLYAGLYLEGLASQWYNQEVNSPNQQIQHWTFKELICGLFK
;
A
#
# COMPACT_ATOMS: atom_id res chain seq x y z
N MET A 1 17.75 -23.65 -31.19
CA MET A 1 16.78 -24.41 -30.38
C MET A 1 15.87 -23.40 -29.69
N GLN A 2 14.69 -23.14 -30.28
CA GLN A 2 13.71 -22.22 -29.71
C GLN A 2 13.25 -22.78 -28.35
N ASN A 3 13.42 -21.98 -27.29
CA ASN A 3 13.23 -22.41 -25.92
C ASN A 3 11.73 -22.70 -25.67
N ARG A 4 11.36 -23.99 -25.61
CA ARG A 4 9.99 -24.47 -25.39
C ARG A 4 9.34 -23.85 -24.14
N TYR A 5 10.13 -23.46 -23.14
CA TYR A 5 9.64 -22.75 -21.96
C TYR A 5 9.15 -21.35 -22.30
N THR A 6 9.87 -20.61 -23.15
CA THR A 6 9.48 -19.24 -23.55
C THR A 6 8.19 -19.27 -24.37
N GLN A 7 8.02 -20.26 -25.24
CA GLN A 7 6.81 -20.42 -26.04
C GLN A 7 5.60 -20.79 -25.17
N HIS A 8 5.78 -21.71 -24.21
CA HIS A 8 4.74 -22.07 -23.26
C HIS A 8 4.34 -20.88 -22.36
N ILE A 9 5.30 -20.09 -21.86
CA ILE A 9 5.02 -18.88 -21.07
C ILE A 9 4.26 -17.86 -21.92
N TRP A 10 4.67 -17.65 -23.17
CA TRP A 10 4.01 -16.71 -24.08
C TRP A 10 2.57 -17.12 -24.38
N GLU A 11 2.33 -18.38 -24.70
CA GLU A 11 0.98 -18.93 -24.92
C GLU A 11 0.08 -18.77 -23.69
N GLN A 12 0.60 -19.04 -22.49
CA GLN A 12 -0.16 -18.87 -21.23
C GLN A 12 -0.52 -17.40 -20.97
N VAL A 13 0.43 -16.47 -21.18
CA VAL A 13 0.21 -15.03 -20.97
C VAL A 13 -0.74 -14.45 -22.03
N SER A 14 -0.66 -14.90 -23.28
CA SER A 14 -1.54 -14.45 -24.37
C SER A 14 -2.97 -14.99 -24.28
N LEU A 15 -3.17 -16.18 -23.72
CA LEU A 15 -4.51 -16.75 -23.48
C LEU A 15 -5.25 -16.01 -22.35
N LEU A 16 -4.53 -15.55 -21.31
CA LEU A 16 -5.09 -14.71 -20.25
C LEU A 16 -5.67 -13.38 -20.77
N THR A 17 -5.12 -12.84 -21.86
CA THR A 17 -5.61 -11.60 -22.49
C THR A 17 -6.82 -11.79 -23.41
N GLY A 18 -7.21 -13.03 -23.75
CA GLY A 18 -8.21 -13.30 -24.79
C GLY A 18 -9.51 -13.97 -24.34
N GLN A 19 -9.57 -14.58 -23.16
CA GLN A 19 -10.78 -15.25 -22.65
C GLN A 19 -11.30 -14.57 -21.38
N VAL A 20 -12.42 -13.87 -21.51
CA VAL A 20 -13.27 -13.53 -20.35
C VAL A 20 -13.98 -14.82 -19.92
N GLY A 21 -13.30 -15.62 -19.10
CA GLY A 21 -13.90 -16.71 -18.34
C GLY A 21 -14.91 -16.18 -17.30
N PRO A 22 -15.71 -17.06 -16.66
CA PRO A 22 -16.68 -16.64 -15.66
C PRO A 22 -15.97 -15.76 -14.64
N GLU A 23 -16.53 -14.58 -14.37
CA GLU A 23 -15.97 -13.52 -13.52
C GLU A 23 -14.93 -14.08 -12.57
N VAL A 24 -13.65 -13.95 -12.96
CA VAL A 24 -12.55 -14.09 -12.00
C VAL A 24 -12.90 -13.06 -10.97
N LYS A 25 -13.47 -13.51 -9.84
CA LYS A 25 -13.82 -12.71 -8.67
C LYS A 25 -12.70 -11.71 -8.55
N VAL A 26 -13.00 -10.45 -8.92
CA VAL A 26 -12.03 -9.38 -9.13
C VAL A 26 -10.97 -9.58 -8.05
N MET A 27 -9.75 -9.98 -8.44
CA MET A 27 -8.66 -10.05 -7.48
C MET A 27 -8.55 -8.62 -6.99
N ASN A 28 -9.13 -8.35 -5.81
CA ASN A 28 -9.15 -7.03 -5.23
C ASN A 28 -7.72 -6.49 -5.34
N PRO A 29 -7.52 -5.36 -6.02
CA PRO A 29 -6.18 -4.92 -6.37
C PRO A 29 -5.40 -4.75 -5.08
N LEU A 30 -4.43 -5.65 -4.83
CA LEU A 30 -3.35 -5.60 -3.82
C LEU A 30 -3.62 -4.62 -2.66
N SER A 31 -4.76 -4.73 -1.97
CA SER A 31 -5.08 -3.79 -0.91
C SER A 31 -4.13 -4.10 0.24
N PRO A 32 -3.34 -3.14 0.74
CA PRO A 32 -2.45 -3.37 1.85
C PRO A 32 -3.19 -3.98 3.04
N GLY A 33 -2.52 -4.84 3.79
CA GLY A 33 -2.98 -5.22 5.12
C GLY A 33 -3.13 -4.00 6.03
N LYS A 34 -3.83 -4.18 7.16
CA LYS A 34 -3.90 -3.14 8.19
C LYS A 34 -2.70 -3.26 9.13
N TYR A 35 -2.17 -2.13 9.59
CA TYR A 35 -1.14 -2.08 10.62
C TYR A 35 -1.73 -1.60 11.95
N GLY A 36 -1.49 -2.37 13.01
CA GLY A 36 -2.11 -2.18 14.31
C GLY A 36 -1.32 -1.30 15.28
N GLY A 37 -0.09 -0.93 14.95
CA GLY A 37 0.83 -0.24 15.86
C GLY A 37 1.58 -1.20 16.80
N GLN A 38 1.93 -2.39 16.31
CA GLN A 38 2.77 -3.32 17.05
C GLN A 38 4.20 -2.78 17.15
N ASP A 39 4.83 -2.88 18.33
CA ASP A 39 6.25 -2.55 18.52
C ASP A 39 7.16 -3.67 17.96
N ASP A 40 7.10 -3.84 16.65
CA ASP A 40 7.80 -4.89 15.90
C ASP A 40 8.22 -4.33 14.53
N LEU A 41 9.54 -4.17 14.35
CA LEU A 41 10.14 -3.65 13.13
C LEU A 41 9.76 -4.45 11.88
N ASP A 42 9.69 -5.78 11.99
CA ASP A 42 9.39 -6.63 10.84
C ASP A 42 7.93 -6.44 10.38
N LYS A 43 7.03 -6.12 11.32
CA LYS A 43 5.62 -5.86 11.02
C LYS A 43 5.39 -4.52 10.33
N VAL A 44 6.07 -3.48 10.80
CA VAL A 44 5.98 -2.16 10.14
C VAL A 44 6.64 -2.21 8.76
N ASP A 45 7.77 -2.91 8.60
CA ASP A 45 8.46 -3.04 7.31
C ASP A 45 7.63 -3.83 6.29
N ASP A 46 7.02 -4.95 6.69
CA ASP A 46 6.14 -5.72 5.81
C ASP A 46 4.94 -4.88 5.35
N TRP A 47 4.27 -4.19 6.28
CA TRP A 47 3.16 -3.31 5.95
C TRP A 47 3.57 -2.13 5.06
N LEU A 48 4.69 -1.47 5.36
CA LEU A 48 5.23 -0.38 4.56
C LEU A 48 5.58 -0.87 3.14
N GLY A 49 6.13 -2.07 3.01
CA GLY A 49 6.38 -2.69 1.72
C GLY A 49 5.10 -2.90 0.89
N GLN A 50 4.00 -3.28 1.54
CA GLN A 50 2.69 -3.43 0.88
C GLN A 50 2.12 -2.07 0.44
N ILE A 51 2.20 -1.05 1.30
CA ILE A 51 1.62 0.27 0.99
C ILE A 51 2.38 0.99 -0.13
N LEU A 52 3.71 0.87 -0.17
CA LEU A 52 4.52 1.42 -1.25
C LEU A 52 4.23 0.74 -2.59
N LYS A 53 4.02 -0.59 -2.59
CA LYS A 53 3.59 -1.32 -3.79
C LYS A 53 2.22 -0.82 -4.26
N TYR A 54 1.29 -0.61 -3.34
CA TYR A 54 -0.03 -0.05 -3.65
C TYR A 54 0.08 1.33 -4.30
N PHE A 55 0.85 2.26 -3.70
CA PHE A 55 1.12 3.57 -4.29
C PHE A 55 1.68 3.50 -5.71
N HIS A 56 2.66 2.61 -5.92
CA HIS A 56 3.23 2.38 -7.24
C HIS A 56 2.20 1.84 -8.24
N THR A 57 1.37 0.87 -7.85
CA THR A 57 0.33 0.30 -8.70
C THR A 57 -0.69 1.35 -9.16
N PHE A 58 -1.07 2.26 -8.26
CA PHE A 58 -2.06 3.31 -8.54
C PHE A 58 -1.44 4.62 -9.06
N LYS A 59 -0.14 4.64 -9.35
CA LYS A 59 0.61 5.83 -9.79
C LYS A 59 0.47 7.03 -8.84
N VAL A 60 0.21 6.76 -7.57
CA VAL A 60 0.28 7.76 -6.50
C VAL A 60 1.77 7.83 -6.12
N THR A 61 2.61 8.28 -7.03
CA THR A 61 4.07 8.28 -6.89
C THR A 61 4.60 9.63 -7.32
N GLY A 62 5.26 10.34 -6.40
CA GLY A 62 5.85 11.64 -6.68
C GLY A 62 5.85 12.53 -5.44
N PRO A 63 6.66 13.60 -5.45
CA PRO A 63 6.74 14.56 -4.35
C PRO A 63 5.44 15.32 -4.11
N ASP A 64 4.62 15.50 -5.15
CA ASP A 64 3.33 16.22 -5.06
C ASP A 64 2.22 15.35 -4.44
N CYS A 65 2.44 14.04 -4.30
CA CYS A 65 1.45 13.11 -3.74
C CYS A 65 1.58 12.94 -2.22
N ASN A 66 2.35 13.78 -1.54
CA ASN A 66 2.66 13.59 -0.12
C ASN A 66 1.40 13.58 0.77
N GLU A 67 0.44 14.48 0.54
CA GLU A 67 -0.82 14.52 1.28
C GLU A 67 -1.66 13.27 1.03
N ASP A 68 -1.71 12.80 -0.23
CA ASP A 68 -2.37 11.55 -0.58
C ASP A 68 -1.70 10.34 0.10
N HIS A 69 -0.37 10.30 0.17
CA HIS A 69 0.37 9.25 0.85
C HIS A 69 0.02 9.19 2.34
N VAL A 70 -0.04 10.34 3.01
CA VAL A 70 -0.43 10.43 4.42
C VAL A 70 -1.86 9.94 4.61
N LEU A 71 -2.79 10.43 3.78
CA LEU A 71 -4.19 10.05 3.84
C LEU A 71 -4.39 8.54 3.61
N TYR A 72 -3.82 8.01 2.52
CA TYR A 72 -3.96 6.59 2.20
C TYR A 72 -3.30 5.72 3.25
N ALA A 73 -2.14 6.10 3.78
CA ALA A 73 -1.51 5.38 4.87
C ALA A 73 -2.43 5.31 6.10
N GLY A 74 -3.02 6.43 6.50
CA GLY A 74 -4.00 6.50 7.58
C GLY A 74 -5.20 5.56 7.38
N LEU A 75 -5.69 5.42 6.14
CA LEU A 75 -6.78 4.50 5.81
C LEU A 75 -6.41 3.03 6.07
N TYR A 76 -5.14 2.65 6.03
CA TYR A 76 -4.66 1.28 6.28
C TYR A 76 -4.07 1.08 7.67
N LEU A 77 -4.40 1.96 8.63
CA LEU A 77 -4.10 1.76 10.05
C LEU A 77 -5.30 1.17 10.79
N GLU A 78 -5.02 0.44 11.85
CA GLU A 78 -6.00 -0.05 12.82
C GLU A 78 -5.42 0.03 14.24
N GLY A 79 -6.21 -0.34 15.24
CA GLY A 79 -5.73 -0.45 16.62
C GLY A 79 -5.09 0.84 17.15
N LEU A 80 -3.91 0.71 17.78
CA LEU A 80 -3.18 1.81 18.38
C LEU A 80 -2.65 2.78 17.33
N ALA A 81 -2.20 2.28 16.18
CA ALA A 81 -1.73 3.13 15.09
C ALA A 81 -2.83 4.05 14.56
N SER A 82 -4.06 3.55 14.39
CA SER A 82 -5.19 4.38 13.96
C SER A 82 -5.59 5.40 15.02
N GLN A 83 -5.56 5.03 16.31
CA GLN A 83 -5.82 5.97 17.40
C GLN A 83 -4.80 7.11 17.42
N TRP A 84 -3.51 6.78 17.30
CA TRP A 84 -2.44 7.76 17.23
C TRP A 84 -2.59 8.67 16.00
N TYR A 85 -2.87 8.11 14.82
CA TYR A 85 -3.08 8.90 13.59
C TYR A 85 -4.21 9.93 13.77
N ASN A 86 -5.33 9.52 14.37
CA ASN A 86 -6.45 10.42 14.59
C ASN A 86 -6.12 11.55 15.58
N GLN A 87 -5.24 11.30 16.55
CA GLN A 87 -4.85 12.26 17.57
C GLN A 87 -3.77 13.23 17.07
N GLU A 88 -2.77 12.74 16.34
CA GLU A 88 -1.58 13.51 15.97
C GLU A 88 -1.62 14.07 14.54
N VAL A 89 -2.37 13.42 13.64
CA VAL A 89 -2.35 13.71 12.18
C VAL A 89 -3.69 14.20 11.65
N ASN A 90 -4.81 13.77 12.23
CA ASN A 90 -6.15 14.15 11.77
C ASN A 90 -6.91 15.03 12.81
N SER A 91 -6.24 15.42 13.89
CA SER A 91 -6.84 16.23 14.94
C SER A 91 -6.89 17.71 14.53
N PRO A 92 -7.99 18.44 14.82
CA PRO A 92 -8.04 19.88 14.63
C PRO A 92 -7.02 20.63 15.50
N ASN A 93 -6.51 19.99 16.55
CA ASN A 93 -5.51 20.52 17.47
C ASN A 93 -4.11 19.91 17.23
N GLN A 94 -3.86 19.34 16.05
CA GLN A 94 -2.56 18.75 15.73
C GLN A 94 -1.42 19.77 15.87
N GLN A 95 -0.29 19.34 16.41
CA GLN A 95 0.88 20.20 16.56
C GLN A 95 1.63 20.40 15.25
N ILE A 96 1.61 19.39 14.38
CA ILE A 96 2.23 19.42 13.05
C ILE A 96 1.12 19.63 12.02
N GLN A 97 1.16 20.75 11.31
CA GLN A 97 0.10 21.12 10.36
C GLN A 97 0.25 20.42 9.00
N HIS A 98 1.48 20.12 8.59
CA HIS A 98 1.79 19.51 7.30
C HIS A 98 2.68 18.30 7.51
N TRP A 99 2.05 17.14 7.73
CA TRP A 99 2.77 15.88 7.83
C TRP A 99 3.32 15.48 6.47
N THR A 100 4.59 15.12 6.43
CA THR A 100 5.13 14.32 5.34
C THR A 100 4.85 12.84 5.55
N PHE A 101 4.78 12.07 4.47
CA PHE A 101 4.66 10.62 4.56
C PHE A 101 5.81 10.01 5.36
N LYS A 102 7.03 10.55 5.21
CA LYS A 102 8.19 10.12 6.01
C LYS A 102 7.99 10.38 7.49
N GLU A 103 7.54 11.58 7.87
CA GLU A 103 7.27 11.90 9.28
C GLU A 103 6.18 11.01 9.84
N LEU A 104 5.12 10.74 9.07
CA LEU A 104 4.04 9.84 9.47
C LEU A 104 4.61 8.46 9.82
N ILE A 105 5.38 7.84 8.92
CA ILE A 105 5.97 6.52 9.17
C ILE A 105 6.88 6.54 10.39
N CYS A 106 7.70 7.58 10.57
CA CYS A 106 8.53 7.72 11.76
C CYS A 106 7.70 7.93 13.04
N GLY A 107 6.54 8.57 12.97
CA GLY A 107 5.65 8.79 14.11
C GLY A 107 4.91 7.52 14.56
N LEU A 108 4.59 6.64 13.60
CA LEU A 108 3.96 5.33 13.86
C LEU A 108 4.89 4.35 14.60
N PHE A 109 6.19 4.58 14.60
CA PHE A 109 7.22 3.72 15.20
C PHE A 109 8.00 4.46 16.30
N LYS A 110 7.31 5.02 17.29
CA LYS A 110 7.91 5.72 18.45
C LYS A 110 7.63 5.00 19.76
#